data_AF-A0A7J5EPZ6-F1
#
_entry.id   AF-A0A7J5EPZ6-F1
#
_cell.length_a   1.000
_cell.length_b   1.000
_cell.length_c   1.000
_cell.angle_alpha   90.00
_cell.angle_beta   90.00
_cell.angle_gamma   90.00
#
_symmetry.space_group_name_H-M   'P 1'
#
loop_
_entity.id
_entity.type
_entity.pdbx_description
1 polymer ?
#
loop_
_entity_poly.entity_id
_entity_poly.type
_entity_poly.pdbx_seq_one_letter_code
_entity_poly.pdbx_strand_id
1 'polypeptide(L)'
;MAKNNADRVWTVIDLIKWGTEYFREREIESPRLTMELCLCDVLAVTRIKLYSEFDRPLLPPELARLRTMVKRLAHNEPLQYVLGYANFYSLRFAVTPDVLIPRPETEFLVEQAIQFVQDETSKGESGAFHCLDIGTGSGCIAISIAVHTPTTQWTCADSSAKALAVASSNARTHGVDDRCTWMHGNILKSIPEGRFRLIVMNPPYIPASEVSHLDPNVRDYEPHQALTDDADGMTFYRWLSQNLEGLMEEKGLCIIELGHGLLTKVVDLFAPAWGVSVIEDLDRIPRIAVISRAGP
;
A
#
# COMPACT_ATOMS: atom_id res chain seq x y z
N MET A 1 4.64 48.73 -13.97
CA MET A 1 4.24 48.87 -12.55
C MET A 1 3.84 47.50 -12.02
N ALA A 2 4.80 46.76 -11.45
CA ALA A 2 4.53 45.50 -10.79
C ALA A 2 3.88 45.80 -9.44
N LYS A 3 2.56 45.59 -9.31
CA LYS A 3 1.92 45.59 -8.00
C LYS A 3 2.54 44.45 -7.19
N ASN A 4 3.10 44.80 -6.04
CA ASN A 4 3.61 43.86 -5.05
C ASN A 4 2.55 42.78 -4.79
N ASN A 5 2.86 41.51 -5.08
CA ASN A 5 1.95 40.39 -4.89
C ASN A 5 1.77 40.01 -3.39
N ALA A 6 2.34 40.82 -2.48
CA ALA A 6 2.36 40.63 -1.03
C ALA A 6 1.04 41.04 -0.35
N ASP A 7 0.25 41.92 -0.97
CA ASP A 7 -1.02 42.42 -0.39
C ASP A 7 -2.26 41.71 -0.95
N ARG A 8 -2.08 40.70 -1.81
CA ARG A 8 -3.20 39.94 -2.36
C ARG A 8 -3.76 39.00 -1.29
N VAL A 9 -5.03 39.14 -0.98
CA VAL A 9 -5.79 38.15 -0.21
C VAL A 9 -6.02 36.92 -1.11
N TRP A 10 -5.46 35.78 -0.72
CA TRP A 10 -5.63 34.51 -1.43
C TRP A 10 -6.78 33.72 -0.81
N THR A 11 -7.83 33.49 -1.59
CA THR A 11 -8.95 32.63 -1.18
C THR A 11 -8.69 31.16 -1.54
N VAL A 12 -9.46 30.25 -0.96
CA VAL A 12 -9.44 28.83 -1.33
C VAL A 12 -9.63 28.65 -2.84
N ILE A 13 -10.61 29.32 -3.45
CA ILE A 13 -10.87 29.19 -4.89
C ILE A 13 -9.76 29.78 -5.76
N ASP A 14 -9.13 30.88 -5.33
CA ASP A 14 -7.96 31.44 -6.01
C ASP A 14 -6.82 30.43 -6.08
N LEU A 15 -6.56 29.75 -4.95
CA LEU A 15 -5.47 28.78 -4.83
C LEU A 15 -5.77 27.48 -5.57
N ILE A 16 -7.02 27.01 -5.58
CA ILE A 16 -7.42 25.86 -6.40
C ILE A 16 -7.15 26.18 -7.88
N LYS A 17 -7.59 27.35 -8.37
CA LYS A 17 -7.38 27.74 -9.77
C LYS A 17 -5.90 27.86 -10.11
N TRP A 18 -5.14 28.58 -9.28
CA TRP A 18 -3.71 28.76 -9.48
C TRP A 18 -2.94 27.43 -9.43
N GLY A 19 -3.19 26.61 -8.41
CA GLY A 19 -2.51 25.33 -8.22
C GLY A 19 -2.85 24.34 -9.32
N THR A 20 -4.10 24.33 -9.80
CA THR A 20 -4.51 23.49 -10.94
C THR A 20 -3.70 23.81 -12.19
N GLU A 21 -3.51 25.10 -12.50
CA GLU A 21 -2.68 25.49 -13.65
C GLU A 21 -1.21 25.13 -13.43
N TYR A 22 -0.69 25.50 -12.25
CA TYR A 22 0.71 25.28 -11.90
C TYR A 22 1.13 23.81 -11.97
N PHE A 23 0.25 22.91 -11.53
CA PHE A 23 0.45 21.47 -11.57
C PHE A 23 0.23 20.88 -12.97
N ARG A 24 -0.72 21.43 -13.75
CA ARG A 24 -0.92 21.02 -15.16
C ARG A 24 0.32 21.30 -16.01
N GLU A 25 0.92 22.48 -15.86
CA GLU A 25 2.17 22.86 -16.56
C GLU A 25 3.35 21.94 -16.24
N ARG A 26 3.25 21.16 -15.16
CA ARG A 26 4.29 20.23 -14.67
C ARG A 26 3.90 18.76 -14.83
N GLU A 27 2.79 18.50 -15.54
CA GLU A 27 2.31 17.14 -15.81
C GLU A 27 2.03 16.34 -14.52
N ILE A 28 1.75 17.03 -13.41
CA ILE A 28 1.34 16.38 -12.17
C ILE A 28 -0.06 15.79 -12.36
N GLU A 29 -0.23 14.53 -11.98
CA GLU A 29 -1.49 13.83 -12.12
C GLU A 29 -2.63 14.52 -11.34
N SER A 30 -3.82 14.52 -11.94
CA SER A 30 -5.06 15.07 -11.35
C SER A 30 -4.87 16.46 -10.69
N PRO A 31 -4.37 17.49 -11.43
CA PRO A 31 -3.89 18.76 -10.86
C PRO A 31 -4.83 19.42 -9.84
N ARG A 32 -6.14 19.47 -10.18
CA ARG A 32 -7.15 20.06 -9.32
C ARG A 32 -7.36 19.26 -8.03
N LEU A 33 -7.47 17.94 -8.14
CA LEU A 33 -7.65 17.06 -6.99
C LEU A 33 -6.45 17.17 -6.04
N THR A 34 -5.24 17.14 -6.59
CA THR A 34 -3.99 17.31 -5.84
C THR A 34 -3.99 18.60 -5.03
N MET A 35 -4.39 19.72 -5.65
CA MET A 35 -4.49 21.00 -4.95
C MET A 35 -5.59 21.03 -3.90
N GLU A 36 -6.77 20.46 -4.20
CA GLU A 36 -7.87 20.34 -3.24
C GLU A 36 -7.47 19.51 -2.01
N LEU A 37 -6.74 18.41 -2.19
CA LEU A 37 -6.27 17.57 -1.10
C LEU A 37 -5.22 18.28 -0.23
N CYS A 38 -4.30 19.03 -0.84
CA CYS A 38 -3.36 19.87 -0.08
C CYS A 38 -4.09 20.90 0.80
N LEU A 39 -5.11 21.55 0.24
CA LEU A 39 -5.91 22.54 0.99
C LEU A 39 -6.74 21.87 2.10
N CYS A 40 -7.31 20.70 1.86
CA CYS A 40 -8.00 19.92 2.88
C CYS A 40 -7.08 19.63 4.08
N ASP A 41 -5.84 19.22 3.81
CA ASP A 41 -4.85 18.93 4.85
C ASP A 41 -4.36 20.18 5.60
N VAL A 42 -4.11 21.28 4.88
CA VAL A 42 -3.72 22.57 5.46
C VAL A 42 -4.80 23.12 6.40
N LEU A 43 -6.06 23.01 5.99
CA LEU A 43 -7.21 23.56 6.70
C LEU A 43 -7.87 22.57 7.67
N ALA A 44 -7.44 21.31 7.68
CA ALA A 44 -8.05 20.21 8.44
C ALA A 44 -9.57 20.05 8.17
N VAL A 45 -9.97 20.13 6.89
CA VAL A 45 -11.37 20.00 6.46
C VAL A 45 -11.55 18.86 5.46
N THR A 46 -12.79 18.38 5.33
CA THR A 46 -13.15 17.43 4.27
C THR A 46 -13.28 18.14 2.92
N ARG A 47 -13.18 17.41 1.81
CA ARG A 47 -13.38 17.98 0.46
C ARG A 47 -14.76 18.62 0.28
N ILE A 48 -15.81 18.02 0.86
CA ILE A 48 -17.17 18.58 0.82
C ILE A 48 -17.19 19.93 1.55
N LYS A 49 -16.55 20.02 2.72
CA LYS A 49 -16.47 21.25 3.49
C LYS A 49 -15.65 22.32 2.77
N LEU A 50 -14.56 21.94 2.09
CA LEU A 50 -13.73 22.84 1.28
C LEU A 50 -14.56 23.59 0.22
N TYR A 51 -15.54 22.93 -0.41
CA TYR A 51 -16.43 23.56 -1.40
C TYR A 51 -17.35 24.63 -0.81
N SER A 52 -17.70 24.52 0.47
CA SER A 52 -18.46 25.57 1.17
C SER A 52 -17.61 26.75 1.62
N GLU A 53 -16.28 26.68 1.48
CA GLU A 53 -15.32 27.66 1.99
C GLU A 53 -14.51 28.34 0.87
N PHE A 54 -15.01 28.34 -0.36
CA PHE A 54 -14.30 28.91 -1.51
C PHE A 54 -13.84 30.35 -1.35
N ASP A 55 -14.64 31.20 -0.70
CA ASP A 55 -14.31 32.60 -0.45
C ASP A 55 -13.47 32.81 0.83
N ARG A 56 -13.17 31.74 1.59
CA ARG A 56 -12.36 31.83 2.81
C ARG A 56 -10.93 32.25 2.44
N PRO A 57 -10.41 33.35 3.01
CA PRO A 57 -9.01 33.72 2.85
C PRO A 57 -8.11 32.77 3.64
N LEU A 58 -6.94 32.44 3.10
CA LEU A 58 -5.93 31.69 3.86
C LEU A 58 -5.08 32.64 4.70
N LEU A 59 -4.77 32.18 5.92
CA LEU A 59 -3.87 32.87 6.84
C LEU A 59 -2.40 32.68 6.43
N PRO A 60 -1.48 33.59 6.83
CA PRO A 60 -0.06 33.46 6.48
C PRO A 60 0.57 32.11 6.84
N PRO A 61 0.29 31.48 8.00
CA PRO A 61 0.81 30.14 8.31
C PRO A 61 0.26 29.05 7.38
N GLU A 62 -1.01 29.14 6.98
CA GLU A 62 -1.67 28.21 6.06
C GLU A 62 -1.04 28.31 4.66
N LEU A 63 -0.82 29.54 4.18
CA LEU A 63 -0.11 29.80 2.91
C LEU A 63 1.33 29.29 2.96
N ALA A 64 2.03 29.45 4.08
CA ALA A 64 3.40 28.95 4.24
C ALA A 64 3.46 27.42 4.18
N ARG A 65 2.55 26.72 4.86
CA ARG A 65 2.44 25.25 4.81
C ARG A 65 2.11 24.77 3.39
N LEU A 66 1.09 25.37 2.76
CA LEU A 66 0.70 25.04 1.39
C LEU A 66 1.84 25.25 0.40
N ARG A 67 2.58 26.36 0.51
CA ARG A 67 3.74 26.64 -0.34
C ARG A 67 4.82 25.56 -0.22
N THR A 68 5.06 25.03 0.98
CA THR A 68 6.00 23.92 1.18
C THR A 68 5.51 22.65 0.47
N MET A 69 4.22 22.32 0.58
CA MET A 69 3.63 21.17 -0.09
C MET A 69 3.72 21.30 -1.62
N VAL A 70 3.34 22.45 -2.17
CA VAL A 70 3.40 22.73 -3.61
C VAL A 70 4.84 22.63 -4.14
N LYS A 71 5.83 23.11 -3.38
CA LYS A 71 7.24 22.98 -3.77
C LYS A 71 7.68 21.52 -3.84
N ARG A 72 7.29 20.69 -2.86
CA ARG A 72 7.61 19.26 -2.84
C ARG A 72 6.99 18.54 -4.05
N LEU A 73 5.70 18.77 -4.29
CA LEU A 73 4.99 18.22 -5.45
C LEU A 73 5.60 18.67 -6.79
N ALA A 74 6.08 19.92 -6.87
CA ALA A 74 6.76 20.42 -8.07
C ALA A 74 8.10 19.72 -8.38
N HIS A 75 8.65 18.96 -7.44
CA HIS A 75 9.81 18.08 -7.64
C HIS A 75 9.40 16.61 -7.83
N ASN A 76 8.13 16.35 -8.17
CA ASN A 76 7.54 15.02 -8.36
C ASN A 76 7.51 14.14 -7.10
N GLU A 77 7.59 14.74 -5.91
CA GLU A 77 7.37 13.96 -4.68
C GLU A 77 5.91 13.48 -4.60
N PRO A 78 5.65 12.18 -4.33
CA PRO A 78 4.29 11.64 -4.24
C PRO A 78 3.40 12.41 -3.27
N LEU A 79 2.15 12.67 -3.68
CA LEU A 79 1.17 13.40 -2.88
C LEU A 79 0.99 12.78 -1.49
N GLN A 80 0.97 11.45 -1.39
CA GLN A 80 0.78 10.71 -0.15
C GLN A 80 1.93 10.95 0.84
N TYR A 81 3.18 11.06 0.36
CA TYR A 81 4.32 11.45 1.22
C TYR A 81 4.29 12.94 1.59
N VAL A 82 3.75 13.78 0.72
CA VAL A 82 3.53 15.20 1.04
C VAL A 82 2.46 15.38 2.12
N LEU A 83 1.39 14.59 2.06
CA LEU A 83 0.31 14.55 3.06
C LEU A 83 0.70 13.75 4.33
N GLY A 84 1.64 12.82 4.21
CA GLY A 84 2.04 11.89 5.27
C GLY A 84 1.08 10.71 5.48
N TYR A 85 0.12 10.51 4.58
CA TYR A 85 -0.83 9.39 4.65
C TYR A 85 -1.36 8.95 3.27
N ALA A 86 -1.81 7.71 3.20
CA ALA A 86 -2.59 7.14 2.10
C ALA A 86 -3.90 6.55 2.65
N ASN A 87 -4.97 6.59 1.84
CA ASN A 87 -6.18 5.84 2.15
C ASN A 87 -6.07 4.47 1.47
N PHE A 88 -6.46 3.42 2.17
CA PHE A 88 -6.44 2.05 1.68
C PHE A 88 -7.50 1.24 2.43
N TYR A 89 -8.36 0.53 1.71
CA TYR A 89 -9.43 -0.32 2.23
C TYR A 89 -10.30 0.40 3.29
N SER A 90 -10.75 1.62 2.96
CA SER A 90 -11.52 2.53 3.85
C SER A 90 -10.79 2.99 5.13
N LEU A 91 -9.52 2.64 5.30
CA LEU A 91 -8.67 3.07 6.40
C LEU A 91 -7.65 4.11 5.93
N ARG A 92 -7.06 4.82 6.88
CA ARG A 92 -5.97 5.78 6.64
C ARG A 92 -4.68 5.26 7.25
N PHE A 93 -3.63 5.13 6.43
CA PHE A 93 -2.31 4.68 6.85
C PHE A 93 -1.33 5.83 6.77
N ALA A 94 -0.57 6.06 7.84
CA ALA A 94 0.61 6.90 7.77
C ALA A 94 1.62 6.27 6.80
N VAL A 95 2.17 7.08 5.90
CA VAL A 95 3.20 6.66 4.94
C VAL A 95 4.37 7.64 4.97
N THR A 96 5.56 7.10 4.74
CA THR A 96 6.82 7.84 4.67
C THR A 96 7.66 7.26 3.53
N PRO A 97 8.75 7.94 3.11
CA PRO A 97 9.68 7.39 2.11
C PRO A 97 10.35 6.06 2.50
N ASP A 98 10.10 5.53 3.71
CA ASP A 98 10.60 4.22 4.14
C ASP A 98 9.63 3.05 3.81
N VAL A 99 8.43 3.32 3.25
CA VAL A 99 7.42 2.30 2.88
C VAL A 99 6.80 2.56 1.51
N LEU A 100 6.46 1.49 0.78
CA LEU A 100 5.66 1.58 -0.45
C LEU A 100 4.30 2.24 -0.13
N ILE A 101 3.86 3.15 -1.00
CA ILE A 101 2.51 3.73 -0.89
C ILE A 101 1.49 2.63 -1.26
N PRO A 102 0.51 2.30 -0.39
CA PRO A 102 -0.49 1.28 -0.68
C PRO A 102 -1.18 1.51 -2.04
N ARG A 103 -1.29 0.47 -2.85
CA ARG A 103 -1.90 0.52 -4.18
C ARG A 103 -3.35 0.05 -4.13
N PRO A 104 -4.28 0.66 -4.90
CA PRO A 104 -5.66 0.20 -4.97
C PRO A 104 -5.79 -1.28 -5.36
N GLU A 105 -4.93 -1.78 -6.23
CA GLU A 105 -4.93 -3.17 -6.68
C GLU A 105 -4.65 -4.15 -5.54
N THR A 106 -3.89 -3.75 -4.53
CA THR A 106 -3.63 -4.57 -3.33
C THR A 106 -4.90 -4.77 -2.49
N GLU A 107 -5.96 -3.97 -2.68
CA GLU A 107 -7.23 -4.17 -1.97
C GLU A 107 -7.89 -5.51 -2.36
N PHE A 108 -7.71 -5.99 -3.59
CA PHE A 108 -8.24 -7.30 -4.01
C PHE A 108 -7.63 -8.45 -3.18
N LEU A 109 -6.36 -8.36 -2.80
CA LEU A 109 -5.73 -9.33 -1.91
C LEU A 109 -6.40 -9.33 -0.53
N VAL A 110 -6.64 -8.14 0.02
CA VAL A 110 -7.30 -7.97 1.33
C VAL A 110 -8.72 -8.51 1.31
N GLU A 111 -9.48 -8.24 0.25
CA GLU A 111 -10.84 -8.76 0.08
C GLU A 111 -10.88 -10.29 0.12
N GLN A 112 -9.98 -10.96 -0.61
CA GLN A 112 -9.92 -12.42 -0.59
C GLN A 112 -9.52 -13.00 0.76
N ALA A 113 -8.57 -12.36 1.43
CA ALA A 113 -8.15 -12.76 2.77
C ALA A 113 -9.32 -12.67 3.76
N ILE A 114 -10.08 -11.58 3.73
CA ILE A 114 -11.26 -11.39 4.59
C ILE A 114 -12.33 -12.44 4.26
N GLN A 115 -12.63 -12.66 2.98
CA GLN A 115 -13.62 -13.64 2.55
C GLN A 115 -13.25 -15.05 3.03
N PHE A 116 -11.99 -15.45 2.87
CA PHE A 116 -11.49 -16.73 3.36
C PHE A 116 -11.71 -16.91 4.87
N VAL A 117 -11.31 -15.93 5.67
CA VAL A 117 -11.46 -16.00 7.13
C VAL A 117 -12.94 -16.07 7.53
N GLN A 118 -13.81 -15.30 6.88
CA GLN A 118 -15.25 -15.29 7.15
C GLN A 118 -15.91 -16.62 6.78
N ASP A 119 -15.54 -17.21 5.64
CA ASP A 119 -16.06 -18.51 5.20
C ASP A 119 -15.65 -19.64 6.14
N GLU A 120 -14.38 -19.68 6.54
CA GLU A 120 -13.88 -20.70 7.47
C GLU A 120 -14.52 -20.54 8.87
N THR A 121 -14.68 -19.31 9.34
CA THR A 121 -15.42 -19.01 10.58
C THR A 121 -16.87 -19.49 10.48
N SER A 122 -17.53 -19.27 9.35
CA SER A 122 -18.92 -19.69 9.11
C SER A 122 -19.09 -21.21 9.04
N LYS A 123 -18.04 -21.94 8.63
CA LYS A 123 -17.99 -23.41 8.65
C LYS A 123 -17.76 -24.00 10.05
N GLY A 124 -17.71 -23.15 11.08
CA GLY A 124 -17.58 -23.57 12.48
C GLY A 124 -16.14 -23.76 12.94
N GLU A 125 -15.16 -23.27 12.18
CA GLU A 125 -13.79 -23.21 12.69
C GLU A 125 -13.72 -22.25 13.88
N SER A 126 -13.16 -22.74 14.98
CA SER A 126 -13.07 -22.00 16.24
C SER A 126 -11.59 -21.85 16.61
N GLY A 127 -11.18 -20.63 16.92
CA GLY A 127 -9.80 -20.30 17.26
C GLY A 127 -9.27 -19.09 16.50
N ALA A 128 -8.06 -18.69 16.86
CA ALA A 128 -7.36 -17.62 16.16
C ALA A 128 -6.71 -18.16 14.88
N PHE A 129 -6.83 -17.42 13.79
CA PHE A 129 -6.12 -17.69 12.54
C PHE A 129 -4.71 -17.12 12.68
N HIS A 130 -3.70 -17.99 12.68
CA HIS A 130 -2.32 -17.55 12.65
C HIS A 130 -1.96 -17.14 11.22
N CYS A 131 -1.62 -15.87 11.03
CA CYS A 131 -1.42 -15.26 9.73
C CYS A 131 0.01 -14.74 9.58
N LEU A 132 0.52 -14.71 8.35
CA LEU A 132 1.83 -14.18 8.00
C LEU A 132 1.68 -13.14 6.87
N ASP A 133 2.21 -11.95 7.09
CA ASP A 133 2.36 -10.89 6.08
C ASP A 133 3.84 -10.73 5.75
N ILE A 134 4.21 -11.09 4.51
CA ILE A 134 5.58 -11.06 4.01
C ILE A 134 5.83 -9.76 3.27
N GLY A 135 6.73 -8.91 3.79
CA GLY A 135 7.00 -7.58 3.25
C GLY A 135 5.92 -6.59 3.67
N THR A 136 5.60 -6.55 4.97
CA THR A 136 4.43 -5.83 5.49
C THR A 136 4.41 -4.34 5.14
N GLY A 137 5.58 -3.71 4.92
CA GLY A 137 5.67 -2.32 4.50
C GLY A 137 5.02 -1.37 5.50
N SER A 138 3.95 -0.69 5.07
CA SER A 138 3.15 0.20 5.94
C SER A 138 2.18 -0.55 6.87
N GLY A 139 2.12 -1.88 6.77
CA GLY A 139 1.17 -2.75 7.46
C GLY A 139 -0.22 -2.79 6.83
N CYS A 140 -0.42 -2.15 5.67
CA CYS A 140 -1.75 -1.91 5.11
C CYS A 140 -2.55 -3.20 4.86
N ILE A 141 -1.90 -4.29 4.45
CA ILE A 141 -2.55 -5.58 4.22
C ILE A 141 -3.00 -6.20 5.55
N ALA A 142 -2.05 -6.57 6.42
CA ALA A 142 -2.34 -7.23 7.69
C ALA A 142 -3.32 -6.44 8.57
N ILE A 143 -3.12 -5.12 8.69
CA ILE A 143 -3.98 -4.25 9.52
C ILE A 143 -5.39 -4.18 8.96
N SER A 144 -5.56 -4.03 7.64
CA SER A 144 -6.89 -3.97 7.03
C SER A 144 -7.66 -5.27 7.23
N ILE A 145 -7.00 -6.41 7.05
CA ILE A 145 -7.62 -7.71 7.31
C ILE A 145 -7.94 -7.86 8.79
N ALA A 146 -7.00 -7.53 9.68
CA ALA A 146 -7.18 -7.61 11.13
C ALA A 146 -8.38 -6.79 11.61
N VAL A 147 -8.54 -5.55 11.14
CA VAL A 147 -9.68 -4.67 11.50
C VAL A 147 -11.03 -5.32 11.17
N HIS A 148 -11.11 -6.04 10.04
CA HIS A 148 -12.35 -6.66 9.56
C HIS A 148 -12.54 -8.12 10.04
N THR A 149 -11.49 -8.73 10.60
CA THR A 149 -11.49 -10.13 11.06
C THR A 149 -10.88 -10.24 12.46
N PRO A 150 -11.68 -10.12 13.53
CA PRO A 150 -11.18 -10.10 14.91
C PRO A 150 -10.46 -11.38 15.36
N THR A 151 -10.63 -12.48 14.62
CA THR A 151 -10.03 -13.79 14.91
C THR A 151 -8.63 -13.96 14.34
N THR A 152 -8.07 -12.99 13.60
CA THR A 152 -6.73 -13.12 13.02
C THR A 152 -5.63 -12.60 13.95
N GLN A 153 -4.50 -13.33 13.99
CA GLN A 153 -3.28 -13.02 14.71
C GLN A 153 -2.11 -13.02 13.72
N TRP A 154 -1.41 -11.91 13.60
CA TRP A 154 -0.48 -11.65 12.50
C TRP A 154 0.97 -11.69 12.95
N THR A 155 1.80 -12.40 12.20
CA THR A 155 3.24 -12.16 12.12
C THR A 155 3.49 -11.27 10.91
N CYS A 156 4.01 -10.07 11.14
CA CYS A 156 4.28 -9.09 10.10
C CYS A 156 5.81 -8.99 9.92
N ALA A 157 6.30 -9.54 8.81
CA ALA A 157 7.73 -9.62 8.52
C ALA A 157 8.15 -8.56 7.50
N ASP A 158 9.27 -7.88 7.76
CA ASP A 158 9.88 -6.97 6.80
C ASP A 158 11.40 -6.93 6.96
N SER A 159 12.11 -6.68 5.87
CA SER A 159 13.56 -6.49 5.87
C SER A 159 13.97 -5.10 6.39
N SER A 160 13.04 -4.14 6.39
CA SER A 160 13.23 -2.77 6.84
C SER A 160 12.70 -2.54 8.25
N ALA A 161 13.60 -2.30 9.20
CA ALA A 161 13.22 -1.90 10.56
C ALA A 161 12.40 -0.60 10.58
N LYS A 162 12.63 0.29 9.60
CA LYS A 162 11.87 1.54 9.48
C LYS A 162 10.46 1.31 8.97
N ALA A 163 10.28 0.38 8.03
CA ALA A 163 8.95 -0.04 7.58
C ALA A 163 8.14 -0.61 8.75
N LEU A 164 8.74 -1.51 9.54
CA LEU A 164 8.10 -2.06 10.74
C LEU A 164 7.71 -0.99 11.76
N ALA A 165 8.52 0.06 11.93
CA ALA A 165 8.16 1.19 12.80
C ALA A 165 6.90 1.92 12.30
N VAL A 166 6.78 2.14 10.99
CA VAL A 166 5.59 2.72 10.36
C VAL A 166 4.38 1.79 10.52
N ALA A 167 4.53 0.50 10.20
CA ALA A 167 3.46 -0.49 10.33
C ALA A 167 2.94 -0.61 11.76
N SER A 168 3.84 -0.68 12.74
CA SER A 168 3.46 -0.73 14.15
C SER A 168 2.73 0.54 14.62
N SER A 169 3.12 1.72 14.11
CA SER A 169 2.39 2.97 14.37
C SER A 169 0.99 2.96 13.78
N ASN A 170 0.84 2.42 12.56
CA ASN A 170 -0.47 2.25 11.92
C ASN A 170 -1.34 1.25 12.69
N ALA A 171 -0.78 0.13 13.14
CA ALA A 171 -1.52 -0.88 13.89
C ALA A 171 -2.06 -0.32 15.21
N ARG A 172 -1.27 0.50 15.93
CA ARG A 172 -1.75 1.22 17.11
C ARG A 172 -2.87 2.20 16.78
N THR A 173 -2.74 2.93 15.67
CA THR A 173 -3.75 3.89 15.21
C THR A 173 -5.10 3.22 14.92
N HIS A 174 -5.06 1.99 14.38
CA HIS A 174 -6.26 1.21 14.07
C HIS A 174 -6.68 0.22 15.18
N GLY A 175 -5.99 0.22 16.32
CA GLY A 175 -6.36 -0.61 17.48
C GLY A 175 -6.17 -2.12 17.28
N VAL A 176 -5.18 -2.54 16.50
CA VAL A 176 -4.91 -3.97 16.21
C VAL A 176 -3.48 -4.42 16.54
N ASP A 177 -2.67 -3.54 17.14
CA ASP A 177 -1.25 -3.82 17.47
C ASP A 177 -1.08 -5.00 18.43
N ASP A 178 -2.06 -5.27 19.30
CA ASP A 178 -2.08 -6.43 20.20
C ASP A 178 -2.21 -7.77 19.48
N ARG A 179 -2.59 -7.74 18.19
CA ARG A 179 -2.70 -8.91 17.32
C ARG A 179 -1.60 -8.96 16.27
N CYS A 180 -0.60 -8.08 16.34
CA CYS A 180 0.52 -8.03 15.40
C CYS A 180 1.84 -8.28 16.12
N THR A 181 2.57 -9.30 15.67
CA THR A 181 3.96 -9.56 16.05
C THR A 181 4.87 -9.07 14.93
N TRP A 182 5.79 -8.17 15.26
CA TRP A 182 6.68 -7.52 14.29
C TRP A 182 8.02 -8.26 14.19
N MET A 183 8.36 -8.76 13.00
CA MET A 183 9.57 -9.53 12.75
C MET A 183 10.50 -8.81 11.78
N HIS A 184 11.63 -8.29 12.27
CA HIS A 184 12.67 -7.72 11.43
C HIS A 184 13.57 -8.83 10.87
N GLY A 185 13.57 -9.00 9.55
CA GLY A 185 14.40 -10.02 8.90
C GLY A 185 14.21 -10.09 7.40
N ASN A 186 15.20 -10.67 6.71
CA ASN A 186 15.06 -11.00 5.31
C ASN A 186 14.42 -12.40 5.19
N ILE A 187 13.21 -12.45 4.65
CA ILE A 187 12.45 -13.69 4.48
C ILE A 187 13.20 -14.75 3.67
N LEU A 188 14.03 -14.32 2.72
CA LEU A 188 14.86 -15.23 1.90
C LEU A 188 15.95 -15.95 2.71
N LYS A 189 16.26 -15.49 3.92
CA LYS A 189 17.32 -16.02 4.79
C LYS A 189 16.80 -16.60 6.09
N SER A 190 15.69 -16.08 6.60
CA SER A 190 15.11 -16.49 7.88
C SER A 190 13.62 -16.70 7.71
N ILE A 191 13.20 -17.93 7.93
CA ILE A 191 11.81 -18.34 7.86
C ILE A 191 11.20 -18.15 9.26
N PRO A 192 10.02 -17.52 9.39
CA PRO A 192 9.29 -17.50 10.65
C PRO A 192 9.03 -18.92 11.14
N GLU A 193 9.13 -19.14 12.45
CA GLU A 193 8.76 -20.42 13.03
C GLU A 193 7.24 -20.63 12.97
N GLY A 194 6.81 -21.87 12.79
CA GLY A 194 5.41 -22.26 12.79
C GLY A 194 4.80 -22.41 11.41
N ARG A 195 3.50 -22.71 11.40
CA ARG A 195 2.68 -22.79 10.20
C ARG A 195 1.56 -21.77 10.30
N PHE A 196 1.14 -21.27 9.15
CA PHE A 196 0.18 -20.19 9.04
C PHE A 196 -1.05 -20.65 8.28
N ARG A 197 -2.20 -20.25 8.80
CA ARG A 197 -3.52 -20.46 8.20
C ARG A 197 -3.76 -19.53 7.02
N LEU A 198 -3.18 -18.33 7.07
CA LEU A 198 -3.23 -17.36 5.98
C LEU A 198 -1.86 -16.75 5.77
N ILE A 199 -1.36 -16.80 4.55
CA ILE A 199 -0.11 -16.13 4.15
C ILE A 199 -0.48 -15.10 3.10
N VAL A 200 0.03 -13.89 3.25
CA VAL A 200 -0.12 -12.82 2.26
C VAL A 200 1.23 -12.23 1.88
N MET A 201 1.37 -11.83 0.62
CA MET A 201 2.59 -11.21 0.13
C MET A 201 2.29 -10.27 -1.05
N ASN A 202 2.70 -9.02 -0.93
CA ASN A 202 2.92 -8.14 -2.08
C ASN A 202 4.44 -7.98 -2.27
N PRO A 203 5.09 -8.83 -3.10
CA PRO A 203 6.54 -8.83 -3.22
C PRO A 203 7.04 -7.71 -4.14
N PRO A 204 8.32 -7.31 -4.04
CA PRO A 204 8.94 -6.47 -5.06
C PRO A 204 9.11 -7.28 -6.36
N TYR A 205 8.21 -7.06 -7.31
CA TYR A 205 8.11 -7.86 -8.54
C TYR A 205 8.57 -7.14 -9.80
N ILE A 206 9.01 -5.88 -9.71
CA ILE A 206 9.43 -5.11 -10.89
C ILE A 206 10.82 -5.59 -11.31
N PRO A 207 11.02 -6.08 -12.54
CA PRO A 207 12.35 -6.48 -13.01
C PRO A 207 13.33 -5.30 -12.98
N ALA A 208 14.59 -5.57 -12.65
CA ALA A 208 15.63 -4.53 -12.59
C ALA A 208 15.77 -3.75 -13.91
N SER A 209 15.50 -4.40 -15.05
CA SER A 209 15.52 -3.77 -16.37
C SER A 209 14.41 -2.74 -16.59
N GLU A 210 13.35 -2.77 -15.78
CA GLU A 210 12.17 -1.90 -15.93
C GLU A 210 12.20 -0.70 -14.97
N VAL A 211 13.02 -0.76 -13.91
CA VAL A 211 13.07 0.29 -12.87
C VAL A 211 13.36 1.68 -13.43
N SER A 212 14.27 1.78 -14.42
CA SER A 212 14.61 3.07 -15.05
C SER A 212 13.45 3.70 -15.82
N HIS A 213 12.47 2.90 -16.23
CA HIS A 213 11.28 3.28 -16.99
C HIS A 213 10.05 3.58 -16.11
N LEU A 214 10.14 3.38 -14.80
CA LEU A 214 9.08 3.75 -13.87
C LEU A 214 8.86 5.26 -13.85
N ASP A 215 7.65 5.66 -13.45
CA ASP A 215 7.34 7.05 -13.18
C ASP A 215 8.38 7.63 -12.19
N PRO A 216 8.91 8.84 -12.43
CA PRO A 216 9.85 9.50 -11.53
C PRO A 216 9.35 9.55 -10.07
N ASN A 217 8.04 9.70 -9.85
CA ASN A 217 7.48 9.75 -8.50
C ASN A 217 7.63 8.42 -7.74
N VAL A 218 7.62 7.29 -8.44
CA VAL A 218 7.83 5.96 -7.86
C VAL A 218 9.33 5.68 -7.77
N ARG A 219 10.05 5.82 -8.88
CA ARG A 219 11.46 5.48 -9.00
C ARG A 219 12.35 6.26 -8.02
N ASP A 220 12.09 7.56 -7.88
CA ASP A 220 12.99 8.47 -7.18
C ASP A 220 12.63 8.65 -5.70
N TYR A 221 11.42 8.25 -5.27
CA TYR A 221 10.93 8.49 -3.90
C TYR A 221 10.52 7.24 -3.12
N GLU A 222 9.98 6.20 -3.76
CA GLU A 222 9.58 4.99 -3.05
C GLU A 222 10.80 4.09 -2.77
N PRO A 223 10.80 3.29 -1.69
CA PRO A 223 11.94 2.46 -1.36
C PRO A 223 12.25 1.46 -2.49
N HIS A 224 13.44 1.56 -3.06
CA HIS A 224 13.90 0.69 -4.15
C HIS A 224 13.67 -0.81 -3.87
N GLN A 225 13.98 -1.25 -2.65
CA GLN A 225 13.80 -2.64 -2.20
C GLN A 225 12.35 -3.12 -2.11
N ALA A 226 11.37 -2.20 -2.12
CA ALA A 226 9.94 -2.51 -2.15
C ALA A 226 9.40 -2.59 -3.60
N LEU A 227 10.18 -2.13 -4.58
CA LEU A 227 9.81 -2.11 -5.99
C LEU A 227 10.37 -3.32 -6.73
N THR A 228 11.67 -3.58 -6.57
CA THR A 228 12.41 -4.58 -7.34
C THR A 228 13.17 -5.55 -6.46
N ASP A 229 13.32 -6.78 -6.96
CA ASP A 229 14.21 -7.79 -6.39
C ASP A 229 15.65 -7.67 -6.92
N ASP A 230 15.96 -6.60 -7.66
CA ASP A 230 17.21 -6.38 -8.41
C ASP A 230 17.52 -7.50 -9.42
N ALA A 231 16.50 -8.27 -9.82
CA ALA A 231 16.62 -9.39 -10.73
C ALA A 231 15.47 -9.37 -11.76
N ASP A 232 14.78 -10.49 -11.96
CA ASP A 232 13.75 -10.68 -12.97
C ASP A 232 12.32 -10.57 -12.42
N GLY A 233 12.17 -10.04 -11.20
CA GLY A 233 10.89 -9.94 -10.50
C GLY A 233 10.38 -11.27 -9.94
N MET A 234 11.14 -12.37 -10.08
CA MET A 234 10.69 -13.71 -9.70
C MET A 234 11.33 -14.27 -8.43
N THR A 235 12.23 -13.55 -7.77
CA THR A 235 12.98 -14.04 -6.61
C THR A 235 12.08 -14.49 -5.47
N PHE A 236 11.13 -13.65 -5.07
CA PHE A 236 10.23 -13.93 -3.95
C PHE A 236 9.20 -15.01 -4.27
N TYR A 237 8.70 -15.06 -5.51
CA TYR A 237 7.82 -16.15 -5.95
C TYR A 237 8.53 -17.51 -5.91
N ARG A 238 9.77 -17.59 -6.41
CA ARG A 238 10.59 -18.82 -6.37
C ARG A 238 10.90 -19.26 -4.95
N TRP A 239 11.26 -18.32 -4.08
CA TRP A 239 11.49 -18.63 -2.68
C TRP A 239 10.22 -19.16 -2.03
N LEU A 240 9.07 -18.51 -2.26
CA LEU A 240 7.81 -18.92 -1.67
C LEU A 240 7.42 -20.33 -2.13
N SER A 241 7.51 -20.64 -3.43
CA SER A 241 7.14 -21.98 -3.93
C SER A 241 7.97 -23.12 -3.33
N GLN A 242 9.23 -22.86 -2.98
CA GLN A 242 10.12 -23.83 -2.34
C GLN A 242 9.84 -24.02 -0.84
N ASN A 243 9.29 -23.01 -0.17
CA ASN A 243 9.13 -23.00 1.29
C ASN A 243 7.66 -23.11 1.75
N LEU A 244 6.70 -22.95 0.84
CA LEU A 244 5.27 -22.89 1.17
C LEU A 244 4.76 -24.15 1.88
N GLU A 245 5.29 -25.33 1.54
CA GLU A 245 4.92 -26.61 2.18
C GLU A 245 5.23 -26.61 3.70
N GLY A 246 6.37 -26.01 4.08
CA GLY A 246 6.77 -25.91 5.48
C GLY A 246 6.03 -24.81 6.24
N LEU A 247 5.61 -23.77 5.52
CA LEU A 247 4.97 -22.56 6.06
C LEU A 247 3.46 -22.66 6.20
N MET A 248 2.78 -23.39 5.31
CA MET A 248 1.32 -23.35 5.23
C MET A 248 0.69 -24.53 5.97
N GLU A 249 -0.34 -24.23 6.77
CA GLU A 249 -1.20 -25.24 7.36
C GLU A 249 -1.92 -26.09 6.30
N GLU A 250 -2.49 -27.23 6.71
CA GLU A 250 -3.17 -28.15 5.79
C GLU A 250 -4.38 -27.52 5.10
N LYS A 251 -5.13 -26.70 5.83
CA LYS A 251 -6.26 -25.92 5.30
C LYS A 251 -5.89 -24.45 5.08
N GLY A 252 -4.59 -24.17 4.97
CA GLY A 252 -4.06 -22.83 4.77
C GLY A 252 -4.34 -22.28 3.37
N LEU A 253 -4.32 -20.95 3.28
CA LEU A 253 -4.42 -20.21 2.03
C LEU A 253 -3.24 -19.25 1.93
N CYS A 254 -2.63 -19.17 0.75
CA CYS A 254 -1.60 -18.20 0.43
C CYS A 254 -2.10 -17.28 -0.68
N ILE A 255 -2.08 -15.97 -0.48
CA ILE A 255 -2.61 -14.99 -1.42
C ILE A 255 -1.50 -14.00 -1.74
N ILE A 256 -1.14 -13.90 -3.02
CA ILE A 256 -0.02 -13.08 -3.44
C ILE A 256 -0.42 -12.13 -4.55
N GLU A 257 0.11 -10.91 -4.49
CA GLU A 257 0.02 -9.96 -5.59
C GLU A 257 0.95 -10.40 -6.73
N LEU A 258 0.54 -10.15 -7.97
CA LEU A 258 1.20 -10.51 -9.21
C LEU A 258 1.76 -9.26 -9.88
N GLY A 259 3.04 -9.32 -10.23
CA GLY A 259 3.64 -8.34 -11.12
C GLY A 259 3.06 -8.43 -12.53
N HIS A 260 3.01 -7.28 -13.22
CA HIS A 260 2.52 -7.21 -14.59
C HIS A 260 3.29 -8.18 -15.51
N GLY A 261 2.58 -8.98 -16.29
CA GLY A 261 3.18 -9.95 -17.21
C GLY A 261 3.80 -11.19 -16.55
N LEU A 262 3.73 -11.35 -15.22
CA LEU A 262 4.30 -12.50 -14.51
C LEU A 262 3.33 -13.67 -14.31
N LEU A 263 2.05 -13.53 -14.67
CA LEU A 263 1.01 -14.54 -14.44
C LEU A 263 1.44 -15.95 -14.84
N THR A 264 1.81 -16.17 -16.10
CA THR A 264 2.16 -17.50 -16.60
C THR A 264 3.34 -18.09 -15.84
N LYS A 265 4.37 -17.29 -15.56
CA LYS A 265 5.56 -17.73 -14.81
C LYS A 265 5.20 -18.14 -13.39
N VAL A 266 4.31 -17.40 -12.72
CA VAL A 266 3.86 -17.70 -11.36
C VAL A 266 2.98 -18.96 -11.37
N VAL A 267 2.03 -19.09 -12.30
CA VAL A 267 1.19 -20.30 -12.40
C VAL A 267 2.04 -21.53 -12.66
N ASP A 268 2.95 -21.50 -13.63
CA ASP A 268 3.84 -22.62 -13.96
C ASP A 268 4.73 -23.04 -12.78
N LEU A 269 5.05 -22.09 -11.90
CA LEU A 269 5.86 -22.32 -10.70
C LEU A 269 5.09 -23.05 -9.59
N PHE A 270 3.79 -22.78 -9.41
CA PHE A 270 2.99 -23.33 -8.31
C PHE A 270 2.10 -24.50 -8.72
N ALA A 271 1.52 -24.49 -9.93
CA ALA A 271 0.55 -25.48 -10.39
C ALA A 271 1.00 -26.96 -10.34
N PRO A 272 2.31 -27.32 -10.45
CA PRO A 272 2.73 -28.71 -10.32
C PRO A 272 2.48 -29.34 -8.94
N ALA A 273 2.34 -28.52 -7.88
CA ALA A 273 2.18 -29.00 -6.50
C ALA A 273 1.00 -28.35 -5.75
N TRP A 274 0.41 -27.29 -6.30
CA TRP A 274 -0.59 -26.47 -5.62
C TRP A 274 -1.79 -26.19 -6.50
N GLY A 275 -2.96 -26.00 -5.89
CA GLY A 275 -4.11 -25.39 -6.55
C GLY A 275 -3.88 -23.88 -6.69
N VAL A 276 -4.01 -23.35 -7.90
CA VAL A 276 -3.83 -21.91 -8.19
C VAL A 276 -5.09 -21.37 -8.83
N SER A 277 -5.69 -20.34 -8.23
CA SER A 277 -6.70 -19.51 -8.87
C SER A 277 -6.21 -18.07 -9.00
N VAL A 278 -6.76 -17.36 -9.97
CA VAL A 278 -6.29 -16.02 -10.35
C VAL A 278 -7.48 -15.07 -10.28
N ILE A 279 -7.22 -13.88 -9.77
CA ILE A 279 -8.21 -12.82 -9.67
C ILE A 279 -7.71 -11.64 -10.47
N GLU A 280 -8.59 -11.18 -11.34
CA GLU A 280 -8.37 -10.05 -12.20
C GLU A 280 -8.98 -8.78 -11.56
N ASP A 281 -8.39 -7.63 -11.85
CA ASP A 281 -9.02 -6.36 -11.56
C ASP A 281 -10.20 -6.06 -12.50
N LEU A 282 -10.82 -4.89 -12.34
CA LEU A 282 -11.95 -4.45 -13.16
C LEU A 282 -11.60 -4.32 -14.66
N ASP A 283 -10.32 -4.16 -14.98
CA ASP A 283 -9.80 -4.07 -16.36
C ASP A 283 -9.35 -5.43 -16.91
N ARG A 284 -9.65 -6.52 -16.19
CA ARG A 284 -9.26 -7.90 -16.53
C ARG A 284 -7.75 -8.13 -16.53
N ILE A 285 -7.02 -7.35 -15.74
CA ILE A 285 -5.59 -7.56 -15.55
C ILE A 285 -5.43 -8.51 -14.35
N PRO A 286 -4.72 -9.64 -14.50
CA PRO A 286 -4.40 -10.52 -13.38
C PRO A 286 -3.62 -9.78 -12.30
N ARG A 287 -4.18 -9.69 -11.09
CA ARG A 287 -3.56 -9.02 -9.94
C ARG A 287 -3.19 -9.96 -8.84
N ILE A 288 -4.02 -10.94 -8.54
CA ILE A 288 -3.84 -11.79 -7.36
C ILE A 288 -3.79 -13.25 -7.79
N ALA A 289 -2.84 -14.00 -7.25
CA ALA A 289 -2.85 -15.45 -7.26
C ALA A 289 -3.21 -15.97 -5.87
N VAL A 290 -4.22 -16.83 -5.81
CA VAL A 290 -4.64 -17.56 -4.61
C VAL A 290 -4.12 -18.99 -4.74
N ILE A 291 -3.25 -19.37 -3.83
CA ILE A 291 -2.55 -20.64 -3.79
C ILE A 291 -3.09 -21.44 -2.60
N SER A 292 -3.56 -22.64 -2.88
CA SER A 292 -4.15 -23.56 -1.91
C SER A 292 -3.51 -24.93 -2.03
N ARG A 293 -3.58 -25.75 -0.97
CA ARG A 293 -3.25 -27.17 -1.11
C ARG A 293 -4.13 -27.76 -2.21
N ALA A 294 -3.52 -28.48 -3.15
CA ALA A 294 -4.31 -29.21 -4.14
C ALA A 294 -5.29 -30.12 -3.39
N GLY A 295 -6.58 -30.03 -3.71
CA GLY A 295 -7.56 -30.95 -3.15
C GLY A 295 -7.16 -32.40 -3.47
N PRO A 296 -7.54 -33.37 -2.63
CA PRO A 296 -7.41 -34.78 -2.99
C PRO A 296 -8.14 -35.11 -4.29
#